data_AF-A0A6M3JVD3-F1
#
_entry.id   AF-A0A6M3JVD3-F1
#
_cell.length_a   1.000
_cell.length_b   1.000
_cell.length_c   1.000
_cell.angle_alpha   90.00
_cell.angle_beta   90.00
_cell.angle_gamma   90.00
#
_symmetry.space_group_name_H-M   'P 1'
#
loop_
_entity.id
_entity.type
_entity.pdbx_description
1 polymer ?
#
loop_
_entity_poly.entity_id
_entity_poly.type
_entity_poly.pdbx_seq_one_letter_code
_entity_poly.pdbx_strand_id
1 'polypeptide(L)'
;MEVARWLAKYTNRNTEFHLHCLGDIHAGTKHCAEEKIKAKVKEIEKDPFAFWIGMGDYGEFITGNDPRWDIAVISDWVRPDDIAESQREWIVNLFRPIARKGIGLLEGNHEDAMRTHFKGDVQSHLCKDLGLPNLGYSCFVRLCFNRTKTDAQQFKCHFQHGSGSAITEGGKIQRLYRGLTAFDAHIYGMGHVHDVTSRNFPYLGLADNDEIKDLTRAAAITGCWVRTYSQGIRANYAEKKGYSPSRLGSPVFNIRPFYREITVEG
;
A
#
# COMPACT_ATOMS: atom_id res chain seq x y z
N MET A 1 5.95 15.58 1.96
CA MET A 1 4.80 15.04 1.21
C MET A 1 5.07 15.31 -0.25
N GLU A 2 5.19 14.26 -1.05
CA GLU A 2 5.55 14.36 -2.47
C GLU A 2 4.31 14.39 -3.38
N VAL A 3 4.51 14.80 -4.63
CA VAL A 3 3.49 14.71 -5.69
C VAL A 3 4.04 13.89 -6.85
N ALA A 4 3.43 12.73 -7.10
CA ALA A 4 3.77 11.88 -8.24
C ALA A 4 2.75 12.02 -9.37
N ARG A 5 3.20 11.73 -10.60
CA ARG A 5 2.33 11.60 -11.77
C ARG A 5 2.54 10.24 -12.40
N TRP A 6 1.46 9.53 -12.65
CA TRP A 6 1.47 8.26 -13.38
C TRP A 6 0.64 8.42 -14.65
N LEU A 7 1.11 7.84 -15.75
CA LEU A 7 0.50 8.03 -17.06
C LEU A 7 0.28 6.69 -17.76
N ALA A 8 -0.94 6.49 -18.26
CA ALA A 8 -1.27 5.40 -19.16
C ALA A 8 -1.90 5.91 -20.45
N LYS A 9 -1.58 5.22 -21.54
CA LYS A 9 -2.28 5.36 -22.82
C LYS A 9 -3.19 4.16 -23.01
N TYR A 10 -4.37 4.39 -23.56
CA TYR A 10 -5.34 3.34 -23.88
C TYR A 10 -6.15 3.73 -25.11
N THR A 11 -6.92 2.81 -25.68
CA THR A 11 -7.73 3.08 -26.89
C THR A 11 -9.19 2.69 -26.70
N ASN A 12 -9.43 1.52 -26.10
CA ASN A 12 -10.76 0.99 -25.85
C ASN A 12 -11.43 1.74 -24.69
N ARG A 13 -12.67 2.21 -24.90
CA ARG A 13 -13.46 2.90 -23.88
C ARG A 13 -13.79 2.03 -22.67
N ASN A 14 -13.84 0.71 -22.87
CA ASN A 14 -14.11 -0.28 -21.84
C ASN A 14 -12.86 -0.74 -21.08
N THR A 15 -11.67 -0.19 -21.37
CA THR A 15 -10.46 -0.54 -20.61
C THR A 15 -10.64 -0.15 -19.14
N GLU A 16 -10.39 -1.12 -18.27
CA GLU A 16 -10.31 -0.97 -16.82
C GLU A 16 -8.85 -1.15 -16.40
N PHE A 17 -8.43 -0.32 -15.45
CA PHE A 17 -7.10 -0.38 -14.84
C PHE A 17 -7.22 -0.75 -13.37
N HIS A 18 -6.24 -1.52 -12.88
CA HIS A 18 -6.24 -2.03 -11.51
C HIS A 18 -5.08 -1.44 -10.73
N LEU A 19 -5.39 -0.59 -9.75
CA LEU A 19 -4.40 -0.04 -8.83
C LEU A 19 -4.34 -0.89 -7.56
N HIS A 20 -3.19 -1.50 -7.34
CA HIS A 20 -2.88 -2.27 -6.14
C HIS A 20 -2.08 -1.45 -5.14
N CYS A 21 -2.39 -1.59 -3.85
CA CYS A 21 -1.65 -0.97 -2.76
C CYS A 21 -0.86 -2.05 -2.01
N LEU A 22 0.47 -2.01 -2.07
CA LEU A 22 1.33 -3.04 -1.47
C LEU A 22 2.14 -2.45 -0.31
N GLY A 23 1.86 -2.87 0.91
CA GLY A 23 2.63 -2.51 2.11
C GLY A 23 2.24 -3.38 3.28
N ASP A 24 2.72 -3.04 4.47
CA ASP A 24 2.49 -3.80 5.71
C ASP A 24 2.80 -5.29 5.49
N ILE A 25 3.90 -5.55 4.76
CA ILE A 25 4.35 -6.89 4.41
C ILE A 25 5.05 -7.53 5.60
N HIS A 26 5.85 -6.74 6.33
CA HIS A 26 6.70 -7.20 7.43
C HIS A 26 7.54 -8.41 7.03
N ALA A 27 8.28 -8.30 5.92
CA ALA A 27 9.19 -9.36 5.51
C ALA A 27 10.26 -9.60 6.59
N GLY A 28 10.56 -10.88 6.86
CA GLY A 28 11.59 -11.27 7.82
C GLY A 28 11.08 -11.76 9.18
N THR A 29 9.76 -11.72 9.42
CA THR A 29 9.13 -12.46 10.51
C THR A 29 8.46 -13.73 10.02
N LYS A 30 8.51 -14.80 10.81
CA LYS A 30 7.82 -16.09 10.57
C LYS A 30 6.29 -15.94 10.48
N HIS A 31 5.75 -14.81 10.95
CA HIS A 31 4.32 -14.50 10.83
C HIS A 31 3.92 -13.95 9.46
N CYS A 32 4.89 -13.51 8.63
CA CYS A 32 4.66 -13.02 7.29
C CYS A 32 4.03 -14.12 6.41
N ALA A 33 3.02 -13.76 5.64
CA ALA A 33 2.36 -14.59 4.65
C ALA A 33 3.07 -14.47 3.31
N GLU A 34 4.36 -14.79 3.28
CA GLU A 34 5.24 -14.64 2.12
C GLU A 34 4.63 -15.23 0.84
N GLU A 35 4.06 -16.44 0.93
CA GLU A 35 3.46 -17.10 -0.23
C GLU A 35 2.26 -16.33 -0.79
N LYS A 36 1.49 -15.64 0.07
CA LYS A 36 0.36 -14.83 -0.37
C LYS A 36 0.80 -13.55 -1.07
N ILE A 37 1.80 -12.83 -0.53
CA ILE A 37 2.32 -11.63 -1.20
C ILE A 37 3.04 -11.98 -2.52
N LYS A 38 3.80 -13.08 -2.55
CA LYS A 38 4.40 -13.60 -3.80
C LYS A 38 3.33 -13.93 -4.84
N ALA A 39 2.21 -14.53 -4.43
CA ALA A 39 1.08 -14.80 -5.33
C ALA A 39 0.45 -13.50 -5.86
N LYS A 40 0.25 -12.49 -5.01
CA LYS A 40 -0.28 -11.18 -5.41
C LYS A 40 0.65 -10.44 -6.38
N VAL A 41 1.97 -10.48 -6.15
CA VAL A 41 2.95 -9.92 -7.10
C VAL A 41 2.84 -10.61 -8.46
N LYS A 42 2.70 -11.94 -8.50
CA LYS A 42 2.52 -12.69 -9.75
C LYS A 42 1.20 -12.34 -10.46
N GLU A 43 0.14 -12.07 -9.72
CA GLU A 43 -1.13 -11.57 -10.27
C GLU A 43 -0.93 -10.21 -10.95
N ILE A 44 -0.31 -9.25 -10.24
CA ILE A 44 0.01 -7.91 -10.77
C ILE A 44 0.94 -8.01 -11.97
N GLU A 45 1.92 -8.91 -11.97
CA GLU A 45 2.84 -9.13 -13.08
C GLU A 45 2.11 -9.53 -14.36
N LYS A 46 1.17 -10.47 -14.25
CA LYS A 46 0.41 -11.05 -15.37
C LYS A 46 -0.62 -10.09 -15.96
N ASP A 47 -1.17 -9.19 -15.15
CA ASP A 47 -2.20 -8.27 -15.60
C ASP A 47 -1.61 -7.06 -16.36
N PRO A 48 -1.89 -6.88 -17.66
CA PRO A 48 -1.35 -5.78 -18.44
C PRO A 48 -1.90 -4.39 -18.03
N PHE A 49 -3.03 -4.32 -17.33
CA PHE A 49 -3.65 -3.08 -16.86
C PHE A 49 -3.43 -2.82 -15.37
N ALA A 50 -2.72 -3.71 -14.68
CA ALA A 50 -2.33 -3.51 -13.30
C ALA A 50 -1.16 -2.54 -13.16
N PHE A 51 -1.22 -1.74 -12.11
CA PHE A 51 -0.13 -0.91 -11.61
C PHE A 51 -0.25 -0.81 -10.08
N TRP A 52 0.80 -0.34 -9.41
CA TRP A 52 0.83 -0.41 -7.96
C TRP A 52 1.54 0.76 -7.30
N ILE A 53 1.27 0.94 -6.02
CA ILE A 53 1.97 1.87 -5.14
C ILE A 53 2.41 1.16 -3.86
N GLY A 54 3.64 1.41 -3.43
CA GLY A 54 4.15 0.90 -2.15
C GLY A 54 3.61 1.71 -0.98
N MET A 55 3.12 1.07 0.08
CA MET A 55 2.44 1.71 1.21
C MET A 55 3.27 1.76 2.50
N GLY A 56 4.55 1.40 2.47
CA GLY A 56 5.43 1.33 3.64
C GLY A 56 5.36 0.00 4.40
N ASP A 57 6.20 -0.17 5.41
CA ASP A 57 6.34 -1.38 6.25
C ASP A 57 6.56 -2.65 5.40
N TYR A 58 7.51 -2.58 4.47
CA TYR A 58 7.85 -3.69 3.57
C TYR A 58 8.64 -4.78 4.31
N GLY A 59 9.53 -4.37 5.21
CA GLY A 59 10.33 -5.25 6.06
C GLY A 59 9.95 -5.09 7.52
N GLU A 60 10.25 -6.11 8.32
CA GLU A 60 10.00 -6.03 9.75
C GLU A 60 11.02 -5.12 10.44
N PHE A 61 12.29 -5.16 10.03
CA PHE A 61 13.35 -4.25 10.47
C PHE A 61 13.51 -4.05 12.00
N ILE A 62 12.97 -4.96 12.79
CA ILE A 62 13.14 -4.99 14.25
C ILE A 62 14.51 -5.62 14.54
N THR A 63 15.35 -4.93 15.31
CA THR A 63 16.67 -5.41 15.74
C THR A 63 16.76 -5.45 17.27
N GLY A 64 17.87 -5.97 17.82
CA GLY A 64 18.02 -6.28 19.25
C GLY A 64 17.70 -5.16 20.26
N ASN A 65 17.76 -3.89 19.85
CA ASN A 65 17.45 -2.76 20.73
C ASN A 65 15.97 -2.33 20.69
N ASP A 66 15.15 -2.92 19.82
CA ASP A 66 13.71 -2.63 19.75
C ASP A 66 12.95 -3.46 20.80
N PRO A 67 12.03 -2.86 21.59
CA PRO A 67 11.24 -3.59 22.59
C PRO A 67 10.40 -4.76 22.05
N ARG A 68 10.14 -4.80 20.74
CA ARG A 68 9.41 -5.86 20.05
C ARG A 68 10.31 -7.02 19.61
N TRP A 69 11.64 -6.88 19.75
CA TRP A 69 12.63 -7.88 19.34
C TRP A 69 12.38 -9.24 19.97
N ASP A 70 12.38 -10.27 19.14
CA ASP A 70 12.31 -11.66 19.57
C ASP A 70 12.94 -12.57 18.51
N ILE A 71 14.12 -13.11 18.79
CA ILE A 71 14.86 -13.95 17.85
C ILE A 71 14.07 -15.20 17.42
N ALA A 72 13.12 -15.68 18.24
CA ALA A 72 12.38 -16.89 17.94
C ALA A 72 11.40 -16.73 16.77
N VAL A 73 11.00 -15.49 16.45
CA VAL A 73 10.04 -15.19 15.37
C VAL A 73 10.70 -14.67 14.09
N ILE A 74 12.02 -14.56 14.05
CA ILE A 74 12.76 -14.16 12.84
C ILE A 74 12.76 -15.31 11.84
N SER A 75 12.48 -15.01 10.58
CA SER A 75 12.51 -16.00 9.49
C SER A 75 13.92 -16.55 9.26
N ASP A 76 14.01 -17.84 8.93
CA ASP A 76 15.30 -18.55 8.84
C ASP A 76 16.26 -18.00 7.77
N TRP A 77 15.73 -17.29 6.76
CA TRP A 77 16.53 -16.65 5.72
C TRP A 77 17.13 -15.29 6.12
N VAL A 78 16.70 -14.72 7.24
CA VAL A 78 17.21 -13.44 7.74
C VAL A 78 18.52 -13.68 8.48
N ARG A 79 19.59 -13.00 8.07
CA ARG A 79 20.88 -13.02 8.77
C ARG A 79 20.73 -12.23 10.08
N PRO A 80 20.91 -12.83 11.27
CA PRO A 80 20.69 -12.14 12.54
C PRO A 80 21.65 -10.96 12.79
N ASP A 81 22.84 -11.00 12.21
CA ASP A 81 23.85 -9.95 12.23
C ASP A 81 23.66 -8.89 11.14
N ASP A 82 22.74 -9.12 10.19
CA ASP A 82 22.48 -8.23 9.05
C ASP A 82 21.01 -8.29 8.61
N ILE A 83 20.13 -8.00 9.57
CA ILE A 83 18.67 -8.11 9.43
C ILE A 83 18.15 -7.19 8.34
N ALA A 84 18.59 -5.93 8.36
CA ALA A 84 18.10 -4.89 7.47
C ALA A 84 18.43 -5.19 6.01
N GLU A 85 19.66 -5.61 5.72
CA GLU A 85 20.05 -5.94 4.36
C GLU A 85 19.38 -7.23 3.88
N SER A 86 19.32 -8.27 4.72
CA SER A 86 18.62 -9.51 4.36
C SER A 86 17.19 -9.24 3.92
N GLN A 87 16.46 -8.44 4.70
CA GLN A 87 15.08 -8.10 4.41
C GLN A 87 14.96 -7.20 3.18
N ARG A 88 15.84 -6.21 3.03
CA ARG A 88 15.91 -5.37 1.82
C ARG A 88 16.11 -6.22 0.57
N GLU A 89 17.09 -7.13 0.55
CA GLU A 89 17.36 -8.03 -0.58
C GLU A 89 16.12 -8.84 -0.97
N TRP A 90 15.43 -9.39 0.04
CA TRP A 90 14.21 -10.15 -0.18
C TRP A 90 13.08 -9.28 -0.77
N ILE A 91 12.87 -8.07 -0.25
CA ILE A 91 11.84 -7.12 -0.73
C ILE A 91 12.14 -6.68 -2.16
N VAL A 92 13.41 -6.36 -2.46
CA VAL A 92 13.84 -5.98 -3.81
C VAL A 92 13.53 -7.13 -4.78
N ASN A 93 13.88 -8.37 -4.40
CA ASN A 93 13.60 -9.54 -5.25
C ASN A 93 12.10 -9.80 -5.43
N LEU A 94 11.30 -9.55 -4.41
CA LEU A 94 9.84 -9.64 -4.48
C LEU A 94 9.28 -8.64 -5.50
N PHE A 95 9.69 -7.36 -5.45
CA PHE A 95 9.09 -6.32 -6.30
C PHE A 95 9.74 -6.15 -7.68
N ARG A 96 10.96 -6.65 -7.88
CA ARG A 96 11.69 -6.53 -9.16
C ARG A 96 10.86 -6.90 -10.40
N PRO A 97 10.04 -7.98 -10.43
CA PRO A 97 9.24 -8.33 -11.60
C PRO A 97 8.17 -7.28 -11.97
N ILE A 98 7.70 -6.52 -10.97
CA ILE A 98 6.64 -5.52 -11.13
C ILE A 98 7.14 -4.08 -11.01
N ALA A 99 8.44 -3.84 -10.84
CA ALA A 99 9.02 -2.51 -10.59
C ALA A 99 8.59 -1.48 -11.65
N ARG A 100 8.58 -1.85 -12.94
CA ARG A 100 8.14 -0.98 -14.04
C ARG A 100 6.66 -0.55 -13.98
N LYS A 101 5.84 -1.24 -13.18
CA LYS A 101 4.42 -0.95 -12.96
C LYS A 101 4.20 -0.12 -11.69
N GLY A 102 5.26 0.16 -10.92
CA GLY A 102 5.17 0.89 -9.66
C GLY A 102 5.12 2.40 -9.87
N ILE A 103 4.28 3.08 -9.10
CA ILE A 103 4.23 4.56 -9.03
C ILE A 103 5.41 5.09 -8.22
N GLY A 104 5.75 4.39 -7.14
CA GLY A 104 6.72 4.79 -6.13
C GLY A 104 6.48 4.08 -4.81
N LEU A 105 7.35 4.34 -3.84
CA LEU A 105 7.29 3.72 -2.52
C LEU A 105 7.02 4.79 -1.46
N LEU A 106 5.98 4.60 -0.65
CA LEU A 106 5.86 5.30 0.61
C LEU A 106 6.80 4.66 1.66
N GLU A 107 7.18 5.47 2.65
CA GLU A 107 7.93 5.04 3.84
C GLU A 107 6.92 4.67 4.95
N GLY A 108 7.16 3.54 5.63
CA GLY A 108 6.42 3.16 6.83
C GLY A 108 7.18 3.42 8.11
N ASN A 109 6.54 3.17 9.25
CA ASN A 109 7.18 3.42 10.54
C ASN A 109 8.30 2.42 10.86
N HIS A 110 8.32 1.25 10.22
CA HIS A 110 9.42 0.28 10.36
C HIS A 110 10.68 0.76 9.61
N GLU A 111 10.54 1.28 8.40
CA GLU A 111 11.65 1.92 7.68
C GLU A 111 12.15 3.18 8.41
N ASP A 112 11.24 4.03 8.91
CA ASP A 112 11.61 5.24 9.64
C ASP A 112 12.31 4.94 10.97
N ALA A 113 11.90 3.88 11.68
CA ALA A 113 12.56 3.41 12.88
C ALA A 113 14.03 3.00 12.60
N MET A 114 14.30 2.35 11.47
CA MET A 114 15.68 2.04 11.05
C MET A 114 16.51 3.30 10.84
N ARG A 115 15.95 4.31 10.18
CA ARG A 115 16.64 5.57 9.91
C ARG A 115 16.94 6.33 11.20
N THR A 116 15.95 6.41 12.10
CA THR A 116 16.03 7.24 13.31
C THR A 116 16.85 6.60 14.43
N HIS A 117 16.63 5.31 14.71
CA HIS A 117 17.27 4.57 15.81
C HIS A 117 18.56 3.87 15.42
N PHE A 118 18.66 3.40 14.17
CA PHE A 118 19.78 2.55 13.72
C PHE A 118 20.62 3.18 12.60
N LYS A 119 20.28 4.42 12.17
CA LYS A 119 20.99 5.19 11.14
C LYS A 119 21.08 4.49 9.78
N GLY A 120 20.18 3.54 9.51
CA GLY A 120 20.07 2.83 8.24
C GLY A 120 18.92 3.39 7.41
N ASP A 121 19.21 4.01 6.26
CA ASP A 121 18.20 4.51 5.33
C ASP A 121 17.76 3.42 4.34
N VAL A 122 17.01 2.44 4.87
CA VAL A 122 16.51 1.30 4.08
C VAL A 122 15.52 1.74 3.00
N GLN A 123 14.73 2.79 3.25
CA GLN A 123 13.75 3.33 2.31
C GLN A 123 14.43 3.87 1.04
N SER A 124 15.45 4.72 1.20
CA SER A 124 16.18 5.27 0.05
C SER A 124 16.89 4.19 -0.74
N HIS A 125 17.43 3.17 -0.06
CA HIS A 125 18.06 2.04 -0.73
C HIS A 125 17.03 1.23 -1.55
N LEU A 126 15.88 0.86 -0.96
CA LEU A 126 14.80 0.17 -1.68
C LEU A 126 14.36 0.93 -2.94
N CYS A 127 14.15 2.25 -2.82
CA CYS A 127 13.79 3.10 -3.95
C CYS A 127 14.85 3.06 -5.05
N LYS A 128 16.14 3.19 -4.68
CA LYS A 128 17.27 3.14 -5.60
C LYS A 128 17.36 1.81 -6.34
N ASP A 129 17.23 0.68 -5.64
CA ASP A 129 17.39 -0.65 -6.26
C ASP A 129 16.26 -1.03 -7.21
N LEU A 130 15.05 -0.56 -6.90
CA LEU A 130 13.85 -0.79 -7.71
C LEU A 130 13.68 0.25 -8.82
N GLY A 131 14.48 1.33 -8.81
CA GLY A 131 14.33 2.46 -9.75
C GLY A 131 13.01 3.19 -9.58
N LEU A 132 12.48 3.23 -8.35
CA LEU A 132 11.20 3.85 -8.00
C LEU A 132 11.42 5.13 -7.19
N PRO A 133 10.57 6.15 -7.34
CA PRO A 133 10.68 7.36 -6.53
C PRO A 133 10.31 7.09 -5.07
N ASN A 134 11.02 7.74 -4.16
CA ASN A 134 10.63 7.82 -2.76
C ASN A 134 9.51 8.86 -2.62
N LEU A 135 8.33 8.43 -2.17
CA LEU A 135 7.14 9.27 -2.02
C LEU A 135 6.99 9.84 -0.60
N GLY A 136 7.93 9.52 0.30
CA GLY A 136 7.87 9.84 1.73
C GLY A 136 6.74 9.10 2.45
N TYR A 137 6.36 9.59 3.63
CA TYR A 137 5.33 8.95 4.48
C TYR A 137 3.88 9.15 3.98
N SER A 138 3.66 10.15 3.13
CA SER A 138 2.38 10.49 2.51
C SER A 138 2.59 11.25 1.21
N CYS A 139 1.72 11.06 0.22
CA CYS A 139 1.83 11.69 -1.09
C CYS A 139 0.48 11.95 -1.76
N PHE A 140 0.49 12.88 -2.70
CA PHE A 140 -0.53 12.96 -3.74
C PHE A 140 -0.04 12.25 -5.01
N VAL A 141 -0.95 11.56 -5.70
CA VAL A 141 -0.68 11.00 -7.02
C VAL A 141 -1.72 11.52 -8.00
N ARG A 142 -1.26 11.97 -9.17
CA ARG A 142 -2.12 12.30 -10.29
C ARG A 142 -2.05 11.19 -11.33
N LEU A 143 -3.12 10.42 -11.45
CA LEU A 143 -3.27 9.41 -12.49
C LEU A 143 -3.79 10.10 -13.76
N CYS A 144 -3.06 9.96 -14.86
CA CYS A 144 -3.38 10.57 -16.14
C CYS A 144 -3.62 9.46 -17.18
N PHE A 145 -4.84 9.37 -17.70
CA PHE A 145 -5.22 8.38 -18.70
C PHE A 145 -5.51 9.08 -20.01
N ASN A 146 -4.70 8.80 -21.04
CA ASN A 146 -4.84 9.42 -22.35
C ASN A 146 -5.40 8.41 -23.34
N ARG A 147 -6.65 8.60 -23.80
CA ARG A 147 -7.28 7.74 -24.81
C ARG A 147 -6.90 8.14 -26.22
N THR A 148 -6.90 9.45 -26.48
CA THR A 148 -6.48 10.06 -27.75
C THR A 148 -5.63 11.29 -27.45
N LYS A 149 -5.21 12.03 -28.49
CA LYS A 149 -4.50 13.31 -28.29
C LYS A 149 -5.36 14.38 -27.61
N THR A 150 -6.69 14.26 -27.69
CA THR A 150 -7.66 15.26 -27.20
C THR A 150 -8.55 14.73 -26.07
N ASP A 151 -8.52 13.43 -25.79
CA ASP A 151 -9.30 12.79 -24.74
C ASP A 151 -8.37 12.26 -23.65
N ALA A 152 -8.35 12.98 -22.53
CA ALA A 152 -7.57 12.66 -21.34
C ALA A 152 -8.42 12.80 -20.09
N GLN A 153 -8.29 11.85 -19.18
CA GLN A 153 -8.99 11.80 -17.91
C GLN A 153 -7.97 11.77 -16.78
N GLN A 154 -8.28 12.46 -15.68
CA GLN A 154 -7.38 12.55 -14.54
C GLN A 154 -8.09 12.21 -13.23
N PHE A 155 -7.37 11.50 -12.37
CA PHE A 155 -7.79 11.23 -11.02
C PHE A 155 -6.71 11.69 -10.03
N LYS A 156 -7.17 12.33 -8.96
CA LYS A 156 -6.34 12.71 -7.81
C LYS A 156 -6.42 11.59 -6.80
N CYS A 157 -5.28 11.15 -6.30
CA CYS A 157 -5.18 10.15 -5.26
C CYS A 157 -4.39 10.72 -4.10
N HIS A 158 -4.70 10.27 -2.89
CA HIS A 158 -3.89 10.53 -1.71
C HIS A 158 -3.58 9.21 -1.01
N PHE A 159 -2.29 8.97 -0.76
CA PHE A 159 -1.82 7.78 -0.06
C PHE A 159 -0.98 8.19 1.13
N GLN A 160 -1.13 7.48 2.24
CA GLN A 160 -0.27 7.61 3.39
C GLN A 160 -0.03 6.25 4.03
N HIS A 161 1.14 6.03 4.62
CA HIS A 161 1.33 4.83 5.42
C HIS A 161 0.34 4.82 6.60
N GLY A 162 0.18 5.96 7.28
CA GLY A 162 -0.82 6.13 8.34
C GLY A 162 -0.22 6.01 9.73
N SER A 163 -1.07 5.80 10.74
CA SER A 163 -0.65 5.74 12.14
C SER A 163 -1.76 5.17 13.04
N GLY A 164 -1.44 4.85 14.29
CA GLY A 164 -2.41 4.57 15.36
C GLY A 164 -3.00 3.16 15.36
N SER A 165 -3.74 2.84 16.43
CA SER A 165 -4.08 1.46 16.79
C SER A 165 -5.59 1.21 16.75
N ALA A 166 -6.24 1.54 15.64
CA ALA A 166 -7.69 1.35 15.51
C ALA A 166 -8.04 -0.15 15.45
N ILE A 167 -8.69 -0.66 16.48
CA ILE A 167 -9.06 -2.08 16.58
C ILE A 167 -10.46 -2.34 16.00
N THR A 168 -11.44 -1.52 16.38
CA THR A 168 -12.85 -1.69 15.97
C THR A 168 -13.08 -1.23 14.53
N GLU A 169 -14.05 -1.86 13.85
CA GLU A 169 -14.44 -1.50 12.48
C GLU A 169 -14.87 -0.03 12.37
N GLY A 170 -15.67 0.47 13.31
CA GLY A 170 -16.06 1.87 13.36
C GLY A 170 -14.86 2.82 13.49
N GLY A 171 -13.86 2.46 14.30
CA GLY A 171 -12.61 3.21 14.42
C GLY A 171 -11.82 3.25 13.12
N LYS A 172 -11.73 2.13 12.41
CA LYS A 172 -11.08 2.00 11.09
C LYS A 172 -11.77 2.87 10.04
N ILE A 173 -13.10 2.80 9.95
CA ILE A 173 -13.90 3.62 9.03
C ILE A 173 -13.75 5.12 9.35
N GLN A 174 -13.75 5.51 10.63
CA GLN A 174 -13.57 6.90 11.03
C GLN A 174 -12.21 7.47 10.57
N ARG A 175 -11.16 6.65 10.52
CA ARG A 175 -9.85 7.06 9.98
C ARG A 175 -9.90 7.32 8.48
N LEU A 176 -10.60 6.47 7.71
CA LEU A 176 -10.82 6.71 6.29
C LEU A 176 -11.58 8.02 6.05
N TYR A 177 -12.64 8.27 6.83
CA TYR A 177 -13.40 9.53 6.75
C TYR A 177 -12.52 10.76 6.97
N ARG A 178 -11.64 10.75 7.98
CA ARG A 178 -10.73 11.89 8.24
C ARG A 178 -9.87 12.20 7.02
N GLY A 179 -9.35 11.18 6.35
CA GLY A 179 -8.61 11.33 5.11
C GLY A 179 -9.46 11.93 3.99
N LEU A 180 -10.64 11.37 3.76
CA LEU A 180 -11.58 11.83 2.72
C LEU A 180 -12.04 13.28 2.92
N THR A 181 -12.14 13.76 4.17
CA THR A 181 -12.51 15.15 4.46
C THR A 181 -11.33 16.12 4.41
N ALA A 182 -10.12 15.64 4.70
CA ALA A 182 -8.93 16.49 4.78
C ALA A 182 -8.24 16.68 3.42
N PHE A 183 -8.38 15.73 2.50
CA PHE A 183 -7.67 15.73 1.22
C PHE A 183 -8.63 15.73 0.03
N ASP A 184 -8.35 16.59 -0.94
CA ASP A 184 -9.10 16.69 -2.20
C ASP A 184 -8.63 15.62 -3.20
N ALA A 185 -9.09 14.39 -2.98
CA ALA A 185 -8.77 13.21 -3.78
C ALA A 185 -10.02 12.37 -4.11
N HIS A 186 -9.96 11.65 -5.23
CA HIS A 186 -10.96 10.67 -5.63
C HIS A 186 -10.64 9.27 -5.08
N ILE A 187 -9.35 8.94 -4.95
CA ILE A 187 -8.86 7.67 -4.42
C ILE A 187 -8.05 7.94 -3.16
N TYR A 188 -8.30 7.17 -2.10
CA TYR A 188 -7.60 7.29 -0.83
C TYR A 188 -7.13 5.93 -0.31
N GLY A 189 -5.86 5.85 0.10
CA GLY A 189 -5.29 4.65 0.74
C GLY A 189 -4.54 4.97 2.03
N MET A 190 -4.70 4.11 3.04
CA MET A 190 -3.96 4.16 4.31
C MET A 190 -3.51 2.76 4.75
N GLY A 191 -2.24 2.56 5.08
CA GLY A 191 -1.72 1.31 5.65
C GLY A 191 -1.80 1.25 7.18
N HIS A 192 -0.79 0.63 7.79
CA HIS A 192 -0.44 0.62 9.23
C HIS A 192 -1.39 -0.13 10.17
N VAL A 193 -2.69 -0.18 9.88
CA VAL A 193 -3.70 -0.76 10.79
C VAL A 193 -3.82 -2.29 10.63
N HIS A 194 -3.16 -2.86 9.63
CA HIS A 194 -3.09 -4.31 9.35
C HIS A 194 -4.45 -4.98 9.14
N ASP A 195 -5.30 -4.35 8.32
CA ASP A 195 -6.61 -4.88 7.93
C ASP A 195 -7.01 -4.42 6.53
N VAL A 196 -7.92 -5.16 5.89
CA VAL A 196 -8.51 -4.79 4.60
C VAL A 196 -9.93 -4.30 4.85
N THR A 197 -10.11 -2.98 4.77
CA THR A 197 -11.41 -2.32 4.84
C THR A 197 -11.53 -1.36 3.68
N SER A 198 -12.51 -1.54 2.81
CA SER A 198 -12.72 -0.69 1.65
C SER A 198 -14.15 -0.13 1.64
N ARG A 199 -14.31 1.08 1.10
CA ARG A 199 -15.63 1.71 0.95
C ARG A 199 -15.68 2.69 -0.21
N ASN A 200 -16.77 2.62 -0.95
CA ASN A 200 -17.14 3.58 -1.99
C ASN A 200 -18.08 4.64 -1.38
N PHE A 201 -17.76 5.91 -1.59
CA PHE A 201 -18.47 7.07 -1.05
C PHE A 201 -19.09 7.85 -2.21
N PRO A 202 -20.38 7.65 -2.49
CA PRO A 202 -21.07 8.44 -3.49
C PRO A 202 -21.21 9.89 -3.01
N TYR A 203 -21.08 10.83 -3.94
CA TYR A 203 -21.29 12.26 -3.71
C TYR A 203 -21.76 12.91 -5.01
N LEU A 204 -22.49 14.03 -4.88
CA LEU A 204 -22.91 14.81 -6.03
C LEU A 204 -21.86 15.86 -6.38
N GLY A 205 -21.54 15.94 -7.66
CA GLY A 205 -20.75 17.01 -8.25
C GLY A 205 -21.56 17.80 -9.28
N LEU A 206 -21.01 18.93 -9.70
CA LEU A 206 -21.54 19.75 -10.80
C LEU A 206 -20.50 19.80 -11.92
N ALA A 207 -20.90 19.46 -13.14
CA ALA A 207 -20.06 19.59 -14.32
C ALA A 207 -20.10 21.02 -14.88
N ASP A 208 -19.15 21.37 -15.75
CA ASP A 208 -19.04 22.72 -16.35
C ASP A 208 -20.27 23.12 -17.20
N ASN A 209 -21.10 22.16 -17.59
CA ASN A 209 -22.35 22.35 -18.32
C ASN A 209 -23.59 22.38 -17.40
N ASP A 210 -23.41 22.65 -16.11
CA ASP A 210 -24.43 22.68 -15.06
C ASP A 210 -25.19 21.35 -14.84
N GLU A 211 -24.67 20.24 -15.36
CA GLU A 211 -25.25 18.92 -15.13
C GLU A 211 -24.80 18.36 -13.77
N ILE A 212 -25.78 17.96 -12.94
CA ILE A 212 -25.51 17.24 -11.69
C ILE A 212 -25.00 15.84 -12.04
N LYS A 213 -23.86 15.45 -11.45
CA LYS A 213 -23.24 14.15 -11.64
C LYS A 213 -23.20 13.36 -10.33
N ASP A 214 -23.58 12.09 -10.42
CA ASP A 214 -23.27 11.11 -9.39
C ASP A 214 -21.80 10.67 -9.54
N LEU A 215 -21.00 10.88 -8.50
CA LEU A 215 -19.57 10.64 -8.50
C LEU A 215 -19.18 9.78 -7.29
N THR A 216 -18.08 9.04 -7.42
CA THR A 216 -17.59 8.17 -6.34
C THR A 216 -16.21 8.60 -5.89
N ARG A 217 -16.00 8.67 -4.57
CA ARG A 217 -14.67 8.56 -3.97
C ARG A 217 -14.49 7.14 -3.45
N ALA A 218 -13.33 6.55 -3.68
CA ALA A 218 -12.99 5.23 -3.17
C ALA A 218 -11.92 5.37 -2.09
N ALA A 219 -12.12 4.74 -0.94
CA ALA A 219 -11.11 4.73 0.12
C ALA A 219 -10.91 3.33 0.68
N ALA A 220 -9.66 3.01 1.06
CA ALA A 220 -9.38 1.76 1.74
C ALA A 220 -8.24 1.85 2.76
N ILE A 221 -8.35 1.01 3.79
CA ILE A 221 -7.19 0.54 4.54
C ILE A 221 -6.54 -0.55 3.69
N THR A 222 -5.26 -0.40 3.39
CA THR A 222 -4.60 -1.08 2.27
C THR A 222 -4.18 -2.52 2.56
N GLY A 223 -4.58 -3.07 3.69
CA GLY A 223 -4.32 -4.46 4.05
C GLY A 223 -2.98 -4.67 4.73
N CYS A 224 -2.54 -5.93 4.72
CA CYS A 224 -1.25 -6.37 5.22
C CYS A 224 -0.97 -7.81 4.80
N TRP A 225 0.27 -8.25 5.03
CA TRP A 225 0.71 -9.62 4.78
C TRP A 225 1.30 -10.27 6.03
N VAL A 226 1.11 -9.67 7.21
CA VAL A 226 1.51 -10.26 8.49
C VAL A 226 0.31 -10.83 9.22
N ARG A 227 0.47 -12.02 9.82
CA ARG A 227 -0.58 -12.64 10.63
C ARG A 227 -0.50 -12.17 12.07
N THR A 228 -1.63 -11.77 12.65
CA THR A 228 -1.75 -11.62 14.10
C THR A 228 -1.40 -12.92 14.82
N TYR A 229 -2.00 -14.04 14.40
CA TYR A 229 -1.87 -15.34 15.06
C TYR A 229 -1.19 -16.36 14.15
N SER A 230 -0.30 -17.19 14.68
CA SER A 230 0.31 -18.28 13.92
C SER A 230 0.55 -19.51 14.79
N GLN A 231 -0.04 -20.64 14.40
CA GLN A 231 0.06 -21.87 15.17
C GLN A 231 1.50 -22.40 15.16
N GLY A 232 2.00 -22.80 16.34
CA GLY A 232 3.33 -23.38 16.50
C GLY A 232 4.49 -22.37 16.40
N ILE A 233 4.18 -21.08 16.22
CA ILE A 233 5.16 -19.99 16.24
C ILE A 233 4.94 -19.19 17.53
N ARG A 234 6.02 -18.70 18.13
CA ARG A 234 5.94 -17.87 19.34
C ARG A 234 5.10 -16.62 19.08
N ALA A 235 4.28 -16.22 20.04
CA ALA A 235 3.39 -15.07 19.92
C ALA A 235 4.15 -13.77 19.59
N ASN A 236 3.71 -13.06 18.56
CA ASN A 236 4.19 -11.73 18.21
C ASN A 236 3.53 -10.64 19.10
N TYR A 237 3.90 -9.38 18.86
CA TYR A 237 3.34 -8.24 19.59
C TYR A 237 1.82 -8.13 19.46
N ALA A 238 1.26 -8.32 18.27
CA ALA A 238 -0.18 -8.19 18.01
C ALA A 238 -0.98 -9.29 18.73
N GLU A 239 -0.49 -10.53 18.75
CA GLU A 239 -1.06 -11.63 19.52
C GLU A 239 -1.01 -11.34 21.03
N LYS A 240 0.14 -10.89 21.54
CA LYS A 240 0.29 -10.50 22.96
C LYS A 240 -0.66 -9.36 23.37
N LYS A 241 -1.05 -8.50 22.43
CA LYS A 241 -1.99 -7.38 22.64
C LYS A 241 -3.46 -7.77 22.41
N GLY A 242 -3.74 -9.00 21.97
CA GLY A 242 -5.10 -9.48 21.76
C GLY A 242 -5.81 -8.78 20.59
N TYR A 243 -5.08 -8.36 19.57
CA TYR A 243 -5.70 -7.78 18.37
C TYR A 243 -6.48 -8.82 17.58
N SER A 244 -7.47 -8.39 16.82
CA SER A 244 -8.23 -9.31 15.96
C SER A 244 -7.31 -9.97 14.91
N PRO A 245 -7.68 -11.16 14.40
CA PRO A 245 -6.96 -11.78 13.30
C PRO A 245 -6.89 -10.85 12.09
N SER A 246 -5.68 -10.60 11.57
CA SER A 246 -5.48 -9.81 10.36
C SER A 246 -6.17 -10.42 9.15
N ARG A 247 -6.88 -9.58 8.38
CA ARG A 247 -7.33 -9.93 7.03
C ARG A 247 -6.17 -9.72 6.05
N LEU A 248 -5.54 -10.82 5.65
CA LEU A 248 -4.40 -10.78 4.73
C LEU A 248 -4.83 -10.41 3.31
N GLY A 249 -4.04 -9.58 2.65
CA GLY A 249 -4.27 -9.15 1.28
C GLY A 249 -4.13 -7.64 1.13
N SER A 250 -4.55 -7.14 -0.03
CA SER A 250 -4.65 -5.72 -0.33
C SER A 250 -5.91 -5.47 -1.16
N PRO A 251 -6.61 -4.34 -0.97
CA PRO A 251 -7.69 -3.94 -1.84
C PRO A 251 -7.16 -3.63 -3.26
N VAL A 252 -8.08 -3.62 -4.22
CA VAL A 252 -7.83 -3.22 -5.61
C VAL A 252 -8.78 -2.08 -5.95
N PHE A 253 -8.22 -0.97 -6.43
CA PHE A 253 -9.03 0.11 -6.99
C PHE A 253 -9.20 -0.12 -8.48
N ASN A 254 -10.44 -0.30 -8.92
CA ASN A 254 -10.81 -0.48 -10.32
C ASN A 254 -11.15 0.89 -10.90
N ILE A 255 -10.48 1.25 -12.00
CA ILE A 255 -10.58 2.57 -12.61
C ILE A 255 -10.98 2.38 -14.07
N ARG A 256 -12.14 2.91 -14.45
CA ARG A 256 -12.61 2.96 -15.84
C ARG A 256 -12.52 4.40 -16.33
N PRO A 257 -11.40 4.82 -16.95
CA PRO A 257 -11.11 6.25 -17.11
C PRO A 257 -12.12 6.96 -18.01
N PHE A 258 -12.58 6.30 -19.08
CA PHE A 258 -13.54 6.88 -20.03
C PHE A 258 -14.87 7.25 -19.36
N TYR A 259 -15.35 6.41 -18.45
CA TYR A 259 -16.61 6.62 -17.72
C TYR A 259 -16.43 7.46 -16.46
N ARG A 260 -15.18 7.79 -16.10
CA ARG A 260 -14.82 8.44 -14.82
C ARG A 260 -15.28 7.66 -13.58
N GLU A 261 -15.41 6.35 -13.72
CA GLU A 261 -15.84 5.46 -12.64
C GLU A 261 -14.62 4.95 -11.86
N ILE A 262 -14.78 4.93 -10.53
CA ILE A 262 -13.82 4.32 -9.60
C ILE A 262 -14.61 3.47 -8.62
N THR A 263 -14.16 2.24 -8.43
CA THR A 263 -14.60 1.40 -7.32
C THR A 263 -13.39 0.86 -6.57
N VAL A 264 -13.61 0.43 -5.33
CA VAL A 264 -12.65 -0.37 -4.57
C VAL A 264 -13.29 -1.66 -4.10
N GLU A 265 -12.54 -2.75 -4.25
CA GLU A 265 -12.89 -4.09 -3.78
C GLU A 265 -11.76 -4.61 -2.90
N GLY A 266 -12.14 -5.36 -1.86
CA GLY A 266 -11.21 -5.70 -0.79
C GLY A 266 -11.95 -5.80 0.51
#